data_AF-Q0ICC6-F1
#
_entry.id   AF-Q0ICC6-F1
#
_cell.length_a   1.000
_cell.length_b   1.000
_cell.length_c   1.000
_cell.angle_alpha   90.00
_cell.angle_beta   90.00
_cell.angle_gamma   90.00
#
_symmetry.space_group_name_H-M   'P 1'
#
loop_
_entity.id
_entity.type
_entity.pdbx_description
1 polymer ?
#
loop_
_entity_poly.entity_id
_entity_poly.type
_entity_poly.pdbx_seq_one_letter_code
_entity_poly.pdbx_strand_id
1 'polypeptide(L)'
;MCEDFVKLFHQLLVAPAALGLLAPVAANATELNINGVSDYAASGEQVTSITQFSDVYPTDWAYQALSNLIERYGCVAGYPNGTYRGNRAMTRFEAAALLNACLDRVTEVTDELKRLMKEFEKELAILKGRVDGLEARVGELEATQFSTTTKLDVQASFVVGANNFGGDLNYSAKQINEIDQRFPDDGEGNSGSNLLLAAGDAGQVDLTKSDYVNYAKKNFGATVFNYDTQMILNTSFTGKDLLTTTIRSGNFGSSSFGGGPTTLSTLEVASESEGGPNDVFIDKIFYNTPIGEDFTFFIGANVGQDDMLPIWPSVYPQGDASTVLDVLTLNGAPAAYNKNQGPGVALNWEKNGWTIGLQYVANLDKGPDSNPQKGGIATDNSAATGTVQIGYQSEQWAIAAIYSYVQDASVVPYSTSFTQLSYLQDIDQSVNAFGLSGYWQPISSGFIPAISVGWGINTTNFDGNSAPDGYVSTSQSWQVSLQWQDAFVKGNTAGLAVGQATFATDLTGSESPDDGNYAWEGWYSFQVTDNITVTPAVFYLSRPLGQLTPSNESFTQLGGLLRTTFTF
;
A
#
# COMPACT_ATOMS: atom_id res chain seq x y z
N MET A 1 30.33 1.28 -5.82
CA MET A 1 31.52 0.59 -5.26
C MET A 1 31.80 1.16 -3.87
N CYS A 2 30.88 0.83 -2.96
CA CYS A 2 30.90 0.99 -1.51
C CYS A 2 29.55 0.40 -1.11
N GLU A 3 29.45 -0.93 -0.98
CA GLU A 3 28.28 -1.62 -0.39
C GLU A 3 28.46 -3.14 -0.17
N ASP A 4 29.55 -3.76 -0.65
CA ASP A 4 29.72 -5.23 -0.54
C ASP A 4 30.39 -5.73 0.76
N PHE A 5 30.65 -4.87 1.75
CA PHE A 5 31.40 -5.26 2.95
C PHE A 5 30.54 -5.88 4.08
N VAL A 6 29.21 -5.98 3.93
CA VAL A 6 28.32 -6.51 4.99
C VAL A 6 27.73 -7.89 4.65
N LYS A 7 27.85 -8.38 3.41
CA LYS A 7 27.24 -9.66 2.98
C LYS A 7 28.10 -10.93 3.19
N LEU A 8 29.33 -10.81 3.69
CA LEU A 8 30.23 -11.97 3.88
C LEU A 8 30.22 -12.56 5.31
N PHE A 9 29.37 -12.08 6.21
CA PHE A 9 29.36 -12.52 7.62
C PHE A 9 28.22 -13.49 7.99
N HIS A 10 27.50 -14.07 7.02
CA HIS A 10 26.34 -14.91 7.32
C HIS A 10 26.30 -16.30 6.66
N GLN A 11 27.38 -16.76 6.02
CA GLN A 11 27.25 -17.95 5.15
C GLN A 11 28.14 -19.16 5.36
N LEU A 12 29.00 -19.25 6.39
CA LEU A 12 29.80 -20.48 6.59
C LEU A 12 29.81 -20.96 8.04
N LEU A 13 28.62 -21.28 8.53
CA LEU A 13 28.38 -22.23 9.62
C LEU A 13 28.00 -23.59 9.02
N VAL A 14 28.99 -24.43 8.67
CA VAL A 14 28.81 -25.90 8.57
C VAL A 14 30.16 -26.56 8.91
N ALA A 15 30.18 -27.34 9.99
CA ALA A 15 31.28 -28.23 10.42
C ALA A 15 31.48 -29.41 9.43
N PRO A 16 32.31 -30.45 9.66
CA PRO A 16 33.30 -30.72 10.70
C PRO A 16 34.64 -31.28 10.13
N ALA A 17 35.65 -31.51 10.97
CA ALA A 17 36.40 -32.79 11.06
C ALA A 17 37.69 -32.64 11.87
N ALA A 18 37.78 -33.47 12.91
CA ALA A 18 38.93 -33.66 13.78
C ALA A 18 39.99 -34.58 13.16
N LEU A 19 41.27 -34.33 13.47
CA LEU A 19 42.43 -35.27 13.47
C LEU A 19 43.65 -34.40 13.81
N GLY A 20 44.37 -34.50 14.94
CA GLY A 20 44.68 -35.64 15.82
C GLY A 20 46.02 -36.25 15.40
N LEU A 21 47.12 -35.94 16.12
CA LEU A 21 48.45 -36.62 16.23
C LEU A 21 49.39 -35.65 17.03
N LEU A 22 49.75 -35.82 18.31
CA LEU A 22 50.60 -36.84 19.00
C LEU A 22 51.89 -37.14 18.20
N ALA A 23 53.14 -37.06 18.68
CA ALA A 23 53.80 -36.82 19.97
C ALA A 23 55.31 -36.51 19.69
N PRO A 24 56.31 -36.89 20.52
CA PRO A 24 56.96 -36.08 21.55
C PRO A 24 58.43 -35.70 21.26
N VAL A 25 58.89 -34.80 22.12
CA VAL A 25 60.26 -34.29 22.31
C VAL A 25 61.26 -35.41 22.63
N ALA A 26 62.47 -35.32 22.07
CA ALA A 26 63.70 -35.81 22.71
C ALA A 26 64.84 -34.81 22.45
N ALA A 27 65.02 -33.89 23.39
CA ALA A 27 66.22 -33.08 23.51
C ALA A 27 67.20 -33.81 24.43
N ASN A 28 68.46 -33.98 24.02
CA ASN A 28 69.54 -34.21 24.96
C ASN A 28 69.95 -32.85 25.55
N ALA A 29 69.70 -32.71 26.85
CA ALA A 29 70.04 -31.55 27.65
C ALA A 29 71.57 -31.48 27.87
N THR A 30 72.21 -30.43 27.38
CA THR A 30 73.45 -29.90 27.97
C THR A 30 73.12 -29.21 29.29
N GLU A 31 73.92 -29.47 30.31
CA GLU A 31 73.75 -29.02 31.70
C GLU A 31 73.43 -27.52 31.84
N LEU A 32 72.47 -27.23 32.73
CA LEU A 32 72.06 -25.91 33.19
C LEU A 32 73.11 -25.33 34.15
N ASN A 33 73.80 -24.26 33.75
CA ASN A 33 74.62 -23.47 34.67
C ASN A 33 73.74 -22.44 35.40
N ILE A 34 73.21 -22.81 36.57
CA ILE A 34 72.29 -22.01 37.37
C ILE A 34 72.93 -20.71 37.90
N ASN A 35 74.26 -20.64 37.95
CA ASN A 35 74.98 -19.47 38.45
C ASN A 35 74.88 -18.28 37.47
N GLY A 36 74.88 -18.54 36.16
CA GLY A 36 74.76 -17.47 35.15
C GLY A 36 73.39 -16.79 35.11
N VAL A 37 72.33 -17.53 35.44
CA VAL A 37 70.94 -17.01 35.48
C VAL A 37 70.69 -16.21 36.76
N SER A 38 71.26 -16.65 37.90
CA SER A 38 71.16 -15.92 39.16
C SER A 38 71.92 -14.58 39.11
N ASP A 39 73.07 -14.53 38.44
CA ASP A 39 73.80 -13.28 38.25
C ASP A 39 73.02 -12.28 37.39
N TYR A 40 72.25 -12.75 36.39
CA TYR A 40 71.42 -11.88 35.54
C TYR A 40 70.10 -11.43 36.17
N ALA A 41 69.55 -12.26 37.06
CA ALA A 41 68.27 -12.00 37.71
C ALA A 41 68.41 -11.29 39.07
N ALA A 42 69.64 -11.20 39.63
CA ALA A 42 69.89 -10.45 40.83
C ALA A 42 69.60 -8.97 40.55
N SER A 43 68.63 -8.41 41.27
CA SER A 43 68.18 -7.01 41.20
C SER A 43 69.22 -6.02 41.76
N GLY A 44 70.47 -6.13 41.32
CA GLY A 44 71.58 -5.22 41.62
C GLY A 44 71.82 -4.29 40.45
N GLU A 45 71.67 -2.99 40.70
CA GLU A 45 72.00 -1.84 39.83
C GLU A 45 71.75 -2.02 38.33
N GLN A 46 70.56 -1.61 37.89
CA GLN A 46 70.21 -1.46 36.48
C GLN A 46 71.14 -0.45 35.79
N VAL A 47 71.73 -0.87 34.67
CA VAL A 47 72.64 -0.05 33.87
C VAL A 47 71.84 1.06 33.19
N THR A 48 72.20 2.31 33.45
CA THR A 48 71.49 3.50 32.95
C THR A 48 72.17 4.17 31.76
N SER A 49 73.36 3.70 31.37
CA SER A 49 74.09 4.18 30.19
C SER A 49 74.92 3.06 29.57
N ILE A 50 74.98 3.02 28.24
CA ILE A 50 75.81 2.04 27.50
C ILE A 50 77.29 2.11 27.88
N THR A 51 77.78 3.28 28.30
CA THR A 51 79.19 3.48 28.69
C THR A 51 79.59 2.77 29.98
N GLN A 52 78.62 2.21 30.72
CA GLN A 52 78.89 1.42 31.93
C GLN A 52 79.26 -0.04 31.60
N PHE A 53 79.03 -0.47 30.36
CA PHE A 53 79.52 -1.77 29.90
C PHE A 53 81.01 -1.70 29.56
N SER A 54 81.80 -2.50 30.27
CA SER A 54 83.25 -2.58 30.07
C SER A 54 83.66 -3.32 28.79
N ASP A 55 82.73 -4.04 28.16
CA ASP A 55 82.95 -4.94 27.03
C ASP A 55 82.12 -4.58 25.78
N VAL A 56 81.56 -3.38 25.72
CA VAL A 56 80.79 -2.87 24.57
C VAL A 56 81.43 -1.56 24.09
N TYR A 57 81.95 -1.55 22.86
CA TYR A 57 82.67 -0.44 22.29
C TYR A 57 81.87 0.26 21.18
N PRO A 58 82.07 1.57 20.93
CA PRO A 58 81.36 2.31 19.87
C PRO A 58 81.53 1.74 18.46
N THR A 59 82.55 0.91 18.24
CA THR A 59 82.82 0.20 16.98
C THR A 59 82.01 -1.09 16.82
N ASP A 60 81.37 -1.59 17.88
CA ASP A 60 80.60 -2.83 17.85
C ASP A 60 79.26 -2.61 17.15
N TRP A 61 78.86 -3.55 16.29
CA TRP A 61 77.60 -3.48 15.55
C TRP A 61 76.37 -3.38 16.46
N ALA A 62 76.43 -3.97 17.66
CA ALA A 62 75.35 -3.97 18.64
C ALA A 62 75.26 -2.66 19.44
N TYR A 63 76.27 -1.78 19.37
CA TYR A 63 76.36 -0.58 20.19
C TYR A 63 75.15 0.34 19.99
N GLN A 64 74.78 0.62 18.75
CA GLN A 64 73.66 1.52 18.44
C GLN A 64 72.31 0.93 18.84
N ALA A 65 72.14 -0.39 18.73
CA ALA A 65 70.92 -1.07 19.15
C ALA A 65 70.78 -1.04 20.68
N LEU A 66 71.86 -1.31 21.42
CA LEU A 66 71.88 -1.29 22.88
C LEU A 66 71.73 0.12 23.45
N SER A 67 72.37 1.13 22.85
CA SER A 67 72.24 2.53 23.27
C SER A 67 70.80 3.01 23.13
N ASN A 68 70.12 2.71 22.01
CA ASN A 68 68.70 3.00 21.86
C ASN A 68 67.84 2.28 22.90
N LEU A 69 68.14 1.02 23.22
CA LEU A 69 67.35 0.26 24.20
C LEU A 69 67.49 0.81 25.63
N ILE A 70 68.71 1.19 26.02
CA ILE A 70 69.01 1.74 27.35
C ILE A 70 68.49 3.16 27.49
N GLU A 71 68.81 4.03 26.54
CA GLU A 71 68.54 5.46 26.67
C GLU A 71 67.07 5.79 26.38
N ARG A 72 66.42 5.06 25.45
CA ARG A 72 65.04 5.36 25.04
C ARG A 72 64.00 4.56 25.82
N TYR A 73 64.31 3.31 26.15
CA TYR A 73 63.36 2.40 26.80
C TYR A 73 63.78 2.04 28.23
N GLY A 74 64.97 2.44 28.69
CA GLY A 74 65.43 2.23 30.06
C GLY A 74 65.66 0.77 30.43
N CYS A 75 65.71 -0.16 29.46
CA CYS A 75 65.54 -1.59 29.74
C CYS A 75 66.68 -2.47 29.21
N VAL A 76 67.88 -2.42 29.80
CA VAL A 76 68.90 -3.47 29.57
C VAL A 76 69.48 -3.95 30.90
N ALA A 77 69.41 -5.26 31.12
CA ALA A 77 70.11 -5.93 32.21
C ALA A 77 71.49 -6.39 31.73
N GLY A 78 72.53 -5.93 32.41
CA GLY A 78 73.90 -6.43 32.29
C GLY A 78 74.23 -7.50 33.32
N TYR A 79 75.39 -8.14 33.21
CA TYR A 79 75.94 -8.92 34.32
C TYR A 79 76.35 -7.94 35.44
N PRO A 80 76.24 -8.30 36.74
CA PRO A 80 76.57 -7.43 37.88
C PRO A 80 78.01 -6.90 37.87
N ASN A 81 78.90 -7.53 37.09
CA ASN A 81 80.27 -7.11 36.90
C ASN A 81 80.42 -6.01 35.82
N GLY A 82 79.33 -5.39 35.34
CA GLY A 82 79.36 -4.34 34.33
C GLY A 82 79.75 -4.85 32.93
N THR A 83 79.37 -6.07 32.58
CA THR A 83 79.60 -6.66 31.24
C THR A 83 78.28 -7.06 30.57
N TYR A 84 78.20 -6.99 29.24
CA TYR A 84 77.06 -7.45 28.44
C TYR A 84 77.27 -8.88 27.90
N ARG A 85 78.53 -9.27 27.71
CA ARG A 85 79.00 -10.56 27.16
C ARG A 85 78.37 -10.93 25.82
N GLY A 86 78.28 -9.98 24.88
CA GLY A 86 77.69 -10.21 23.54
C GLY A 86 78.39 -11.25 22.66
N ASN A 87 79.63 -11.62 22.98
CA ASN A 87 80.44 -12.58 22.22
C ASN A 87 80.24 -14.05 22.65
N ARG A 88 79.27 -14.35 23.53
CA ARG A 88 78.92 -15.72 23.92
C ARG A 88 77.45 -16.02 23.61
N ALA A 89 77.15 -17.28 23.32
CA ALA A 89 75.77 -17.73 23.21
C ALA A 89 75.06 -17.56 24.56
N MET A 90 73.91 -16.88 24.55
CA MET A 90 73.06 -16.69 25.72
C MET A 90 72.14 -17.90 25.91
N THR A 91 71.89 -18.29 27.16
CA THR A 91 70.92 -19.36 27.45
C THR A 91 69.48 -18.87 27.27
N ARG A 92 68.54 -19.78 27.02
CA ARG A 92 67.10 -19.44 26.92
C ARG A 92 66.55 -18.78 28.20
N PHE A 93 67.14 -19.08 29.36
CA PHE A 93 66.74 -18.52 30.65
C PHE A 93 67.24 -17.08 30.84
N GLU A 94 68.49 -16.79 30.45
CA GLU A 94 69.03 -15.43 30.42
C GLU A 94 68.24 -14.54 29.44
N ALA A 95 67.84 -15.10 28.28
CA ALA A 95 67.00 -14.39 27.31
C ALA A 95 65.61 -14.04 27.89
N ALA A 96 64.98 -14.96 28.61
CA ALA A 96 63.68 -14.75 29.23
C ALA A 96 63.73 -13.70 30.35
N ALA A 97 64.79 -13.70 31.16
CA ALA A 97 65.00 -12.69 32.19
C ALA A 97 65.17 -11.28 31.59
N LEU A 98 65.97 -11.16 30.52
CA LEU A 98 66.16 -9.90 29.80
C LEU A 98 64.83 -9.37 29.22
N LEU A 99 64.05 -10.26 28.59
CA LEU A 99 62.76 -9.88 28.01
C LEU A 99 61.75 -9.46 29.08
N ASN A 100 61.65 -10.20 30.19
CA ASN A 100 60.73 -9.88 31.28
C ASN A 100 61.08 -8.53 31.94
N ALA A 101 62.38 -8.23 32.10
CA ALA A 101 62.82 -6.94 32.65
C ALA A 101 62.49 -5.74 31.73
N CYS A 102 62.36 -5.94 30.42
CA CYS A 102 62.00 -4.87 29.48
C CYS A 102 60.49 -4.77 29.22
N LEU A 103 59.73 -5.87 29.31
CA LEU A 103 58.31 -5.87 28.93
C LEU A 103 57.46 -4.90 29.76
N ASP A 104 57.73 -4.81 31.07
CA ASP A 104 56.99 -3.93 31.99
C ASP A 104 57.12 -2.44 31.64
N ARG A 105 58.21 -2.03 30.97
CA ARG A 105 58.48 -0.63 30.62
C ARG A 105 57.93 -0.24 29.25
N VAL A 106 57.77 -1.20 28.34
CA VAL A 106 57.21 -0.98 26.99
C VAL A 106 55.68 -0.86 27.03
N THR A 107 55.02 -1.37 28.08
CA THR A 107 53.56 -1.28 28.27
C THR A 107 53.08 -0.07 29.08
N GLU A 108 53.96 0.86 29.45
CA GLU A 108 53.59 2.02 30.26
C GLU A 108 52.81 3.05 29.42
N VAL A 109 51.50 3.06 29.61
CA VAL A 109 50.61 4.13 29.13
C VAL A 109 51.03 5.42 29.83
N THR A 110 51.73 6.30 29.12
CA THR A 110 52.23 7.56 29.66
C THR A 110 51.08 8.45 30.13
N ASP A 111 51.33 9.25 31.16
CA ASP A 111 50.31 10.17 31.71
C ASP A 111 49.87 11.23 30.68
N GLU A 112 50.71 11.53 29.70
CA GLU A 112 50.37 12.38 28.55
C GLU A 112 49.29 11.74 27.67
N LEU A 113 49.36 10.43 27.41
CA LEU A 113 48.35 9.72 26.64
C LEU A 113 47.01 9.67 27.40
N LYS A 114 47.03 9.43 28.72
CA LYS A 114 45.83 9.49 29.57
C LYS A 114 45.21 10.89 29.58
N ARG A 115 46.04 11.93 29.59
CA ARG A 115 45.58 13.32 29.51
C ARG A 115 44.94 13.61 28.15
N LEU A 116 45.56 13.19 27.06
CA LEU A 116 45.00 13.34 25.71
C LEU A 116 43.68 12.59 25.54
N MET A 117 43.57 11.36 26.05
CA MET A 117 42.31 10.61 26.05
C MET A 117 41.21 11.34 26.84
N LYS A 118 41.55 11.90 28.00
CA LYS A 118 40.61 12.67 28.83
C LYS A 118 40.19 14.00 28.17
N GLU A 119 41.10 14.67 27.48
CA GLU A 119 40.78 15.87 26.69
C GLU A 119 39.90 15.50 25.47
N PHE A 120 40.18 14.37 24.80
CA PHE A 120 39.39 13.87 23.69
C PHE A 120 37.97 13.44 24.11
N GLU A 121 37.80 12.76 25.25
CA GLU A 121 36.48 12.43 25.82
C GLU A 121 35.65 13.70 26.09
N LYS A 122 36.30 14.76 26.59
CA LYS A 122 35.64 16.05 26.85
C LYS A 122 35.19 16.71 25.55
N GLU A 123 36.02 16.70 24.51
CA GLU A 123 35.65 17.21 23.19
C GLU A 123 34.54 16.38 22.54
N LEU A 124 34.57 15.04 22.70
CA LEU A 124 33.52 14.16 22.20
C LEU A 124 32.18 14.43 22.88
N ALA A 125 32.18 14.69 24.19
CA ALA A 125 30.98 15.08 24.94
C ALA A 125 30.42 16.43 24.49
N ILE A 126 31.28 17.40 24.18
CA ILE A 126 30.89 18.70 23.61
C ILE A 126 30.32 18.52 22.20
N LEU A 127 30.96 17.70 21.37
CA LEU A 127 30.47 17.38 20.02
C LEU A 127 29.11 16.69 20.07
N LYS A 128 28.94 15.70 20.96
CA LYS A 128 27.65 15.04 21.17
C LYS A 128 26.58 16.04 21.61
N GLY A 129 26.87 16.89 22.60
CA GLY A 129 25.92 17.94 23.02
C GLY A 129 25.59 18.95 21.92
N ARG A 130 26.55 19.26 21.03
CA ARG A 130 26.31 20.10 19.85
C ARG A 130 25.51 19.38 18.77
N VAL A 131 25.71 18.08 18.58
CA VAL A 131 24.92 17.24 17.67
C VAL A 131 23.50 17.10 18.20
N ASP A 132 23.31 16.73 19.46
CA ASP A 132 22.00 16.66 20.13
C ASP A 132 21.29 18.04 20.06
N GLY A 133 22.03 19.13 20.28
CA GLY A 133 21.51 20.49 20.15
C GLY A 133 21.21 20.94 18.72
N LEU A 134 21.96 20.44 17.73
CA LEU A 134 21.69 20.66 16.31
C LEU A 134 20.48 19.85 15.87
N GLU A 135 20.35 18.59 16.29
CA GLU A 135 19.18 17.75 16.05
C GLU A 135 17.93 18.36 16.69
N ALA A 136 18.02 18.87 17.92
CA ALA A 136 16.91 19.60 18.56
C ALA A 136 16.54 20.88 17.79
N ARG A 137 17.53 21.66 17.34
CA ARG A 137 17.28 22.86 16.52
C ARG A 137 16.78 22.53 15.12
N VAL A 138 17.19 21.41 14.53
CA VAL A 138 16.65 20.91 13.25
C VAL A 138 15.21 20.46 13.46
N GLY A 139 14.90 19.71 14.52
CA GLY A 139 13.52 19.34 14.86
C GLY A 139 12.63 20.55 15.14
N GLU A 140 13.15 21.59 15.83
CA GLU A 140 12.44 22.85 16.04
C GLU A 140 12.27 23.66 14.74
N LEU A 141 13.29 23.69 13.87
CA LEU A 141 13.23 24.33 12.55
C LEU A 141 12.32 23.59 11.57
N GLU A 142 12.26 22.25 11.61
CA GLU A 142 11.30 21.43 10.88
C GLU A 142 9.88 21.68 11.41
N ALA A 143 9.70 21.75 12.73
CA ALA A 143 8.42 22.09 13.35
C ALA A 143 7.98 23.56 13.13
N THR A 144 8.91 24.46 12.78
CA THR A 144 8.62 25.88 12.50
C THR A 144 8.71 26.25 11.01
N GLN A 145 9.15 25.35 10.14
CA GLN A 145 8.98 25.47 8.69
C GLN A 145 7.55 25.09 8.31
N PHE A 146 6.62 25.96 8.69
CA PHE A 146 5.34 26.06 8.01
C PHE A 146 5.58 26.55 6.58
N SER A 147 6.03 25.67 5.70
CA SER A 147 5.87 25.88 4.26
C SER A 147 4.57 25.20 3.87
N THR A 148 3.46 25.92 3.96
CA THR A 148 2.18 25.49 3.39
C THR A 148 2.38 25.36 1.88
N THR A 149 2.75 24.17 1.44
CA THR A 149 2.94 23.88 0.03
C THR A 149 1.64 23.26 -0.44
N THR A 150 0.91 24.01 -1.26
CA THR A 150 -0.23 23.48 -2.00
C THR A 150 0.25 23.13 -3.40
N LYS A 151 0.13 21.86 -3.76
CA LYS A 151 0.26 21.40 -5.14
C LYS A 151 -1.14 21.29 -5.75
N LEU A 152 -1.27 21.70 -7.00
CA LEU A 152 -2.49 21.53 -7.76
C LEU A 152 -2.21 20.48 -8.83
N ASP A 153 -2.95 19.39 -8.79
CA ASP A 153 -2.95 18.35 -9.82
C ASP A 153 -4.27 18.45 -10.58
N VAL A 154 -4.23 18.54 -11.91
CA VAL A 154 -5.44 18.68 -12.73
C VAL A 154 -5.51 17.55 -13.76
N GLN A 155 -6.67 16.91 -13.84
CA GLN A 155 -6.99 15.94 -14.87
C GLN A 155 -8.27 16.34 -15.59
N ALA A 156 -8.27 16.29 -16.93
CA ALA A 156 -9.46 16.45 -17.74
C ALA A 156 -9.62 15.25 -18.68
N SER A 157 -10.76 14.58 -18.60
CA SER A 157 -11.09 13.40 -19.39
C SER A 157 -12.28 13.70 -20.30
N PHE A 158 -12.10 13.50 -21.61
CA PHE A 158 -13.17 13.57 -22.61
C PHE A 158 -13.51 12.19 -23.12
N VAL A 159 -14.79 11.83 -23.12
CA VAL A 159 -15.29 10.54 -23.57
C VAL A 159 -16.24 10.76 -24.75
N VAL A 160 -15.96 10.11 -25.87
CA VAL A 160 -16.91 9.97 -26.97
C VAL A 160 -17.21 8.48 -27.17
N GLY A 161 -18.48 8.11 -27.21
CA GLY A 161 -18.86 6.70 -27.34
C GLY A 161 -20.34 6.49 -27.58
N ALA A 162 -20.72 5.24 -27.79
CA ALA A 162 -22.11 4.83 -27.95
C ALA A 162 -22.35 3.43 -27.39
N ASN A 163 -23.62 3.11 -27.13
CA ASN A 163 -24.05 1.79 -26.73
C ASN A 163 -24.94 1.15 -27.81
N ASN A 164 -24.86 -0.17 -27.93
CA ASN A 164 -25.77 -0.99 -28.69
C ASN A 164 -26.43 -2.01 -27.76
N PHE A 165 -27.74 -2.14 -27.84
CA PHE A 165 -28.51 -3.09 -27.05
C PHE A 165 -29.02 -4.23 -27.94
N GLY A 166 -28.91 -5.44 -27.43
CA GLY A 166 -29.26 -6.68 -28.15
C GLY A 166 -30.15 -7.58 -27.32
N GLY A 167 -30.62 -8.64 -27.98
CA GLY A 167 -31.53 -9.63 -27.39
C GLY A 167 -32.97 -9.46 -27.86
N ASP A 168 -33.89 -10.05 -27.11
CA ASP A 168 -35.30 -10.24 -27.43
C ASP A 168 -36.23 -10.03 -26.22
N LEU A 169 -35.72 -9.45 -25.13
CA LEU A 169 -36.45 -9.17 -23.90
C LEU A 169 -37.72 -8.35 -24.14
N ASN A 170 -38.86 -8.93 -23.79
CA ASN A 170 -40.15 -8.28 -23.88
C ASN A 170 -41.08 -8.73 -22.74
N TYR A 171 -41.34 -7.83 -21.81
CA TYR A 171 -42.15 -8.15 -20.64
C TYR A 171 -43.62 -8.36 -20.99
N SER A 172 -44.23 -9.43 -20.48
CA SER A 172 -45.68 -9.57 -20.46
C SER A 172 -46.30 -8.75 -19.32
N ALA A 173 -47.59 -8.44 -19.43
CA ALA A 173 -48.33 -7.80 -18.34
C ALA A 173 -48.29 -8.60 -17.04
N LYS A 174 -48.19 -9.93 -17.12
CA LYS A 174 -48.04 -10.77 -15.92
C LYS A 174 -46.70 -10.51 -15.25
N GLN A 175 -45.59 -10.49 -16.00
CA GLN A 175 -44.25 -10.26 -15.47
C GLN A 175 -44.10 -8.87 -14.85
N ILE A 176 -44.61 -7.82 -15.49
CA ILE A 176 -44.59 -6.46 -14.91
C ILE A 176 -45.37 -6.42 -13.59
N ASN A 177 -46.58 -7.00 -13.55
CA ASN A 177 -47.34 -7.07 -12.30
C ASN A 177 -46.60 -7.86 -11.20
N GLU A 178 -45.89 -8.94 -11.54
CA GLU A 178 -45.09 -9.70 -10.57
C GLU A 178 -43.90 -8.89 -10.04
N ILE A 179 -43.25 -8.10 -10.91
CA ILE A 179 -42.16 -7.20 -10.54
C ILE A 179 -42.68 -6.10 -9.60
N ASP A 180 -43.76 -5.41 -9.96
CA ASP A 180 -44.34 -4.32 -9.16
C ASP A 180 -44.95 -4.82 -7.84
N GLN A 181 -45.47 -6.04 -7.80
CA GLN A 181 -45.94 -6.65 -6.54
C GLN A 181 -44.80 -7.02 -5.60
N ARG A 182 -43.66 -7.43 -6.17
CA ARG A 182 -42.47 -7.78 -5.39
C ARG A 182 -41.73 -6.55 -4.88
N PHE A 183 -41.63 -5.52 -5.72
CA PHE A 183 -40.97 -4.25 -5.41
C PHE A 183 -42.00 -3.12 -5.55
N PRO A 184 -42.89 -2.97 -4.56
CA PRO A 184 -43.92 -1.93 -4.59
C PRO A 184 -43.28 -0.54 -4.61
N ASP A 185 -44.03 0.43 -5.13
CA ASP A 185 -43.66 1.85 -5.06
C ASP A 185 -43.58 2.29 -3.59
N ASP A 186 -42.40 2.75 -3.17
CA ASP A 186 -42.12 3.27 -1.83
C ASP A 186 -42.58 4.73 -1.65
N GLY A 187 -43.07 5.37 -2.72
CA GLY A 187 -43.47 6.77 -2.70
C GLY A 187 -42.32 7.74 -2.98
N GLU A 188 -41.09 7.24 -3.15
CA GLU A 188 -39.94 7.98 -3.67
C GLU A 188 -39.74 7.73 -5.18
N GLY A 189 -40.61 6.93 -5.79
CA GLY A 189 -40.60 6.59 -7.21
C GLY A 189 -39.81 5.32 -7.52
N ASN A 190 -39.25 4.64 -6.51
CA ASN A 190 -38.52 3.39 -6.64
C ASN A 190 -39.47 2.19 -6.72
N SER A 191 -40.32 2.17 -7.75
CA SER A 191 -41.12 0.98 -8.06
C SER A 191 -40.36 0.03 -8.98
N GLY A 192 -40.68 -1.26 -8.89
CA GLY A 192 -40.00 -2.33 -9.61
C GLY A 192 -39.86 -2.10 -11.12
N SER A 193 -40.94 -1.69 -11.79
CA SER A 193 -40.90 -1.39 -13.23
C SER A 193 -40.35 -0.01 -13.58
N ASN A 194 -40.40 0.99 -12.67
CA ASN A 194 -39.85 2.33 -12.93
C ASN A 194 -38.33 2.32 -13.04
N LEU A 195 -37.63 1.52 -12.24
CA LEU A 195 -36.16 1.41 -12.27
C LEU A 195 -35.62 0.67 -13.50
N LEU A 196 -36.51 0.09 -14.32
CA LEU A 196 -36.17 -0.40 -15.66
C LEU A 196 -36.14 0.73 -16.70
N LEU A 197 -36.71 1.89 -16.39
CA LEU A 197 -36.92 3.01 -17.29
C LEU A 197 -35.96 4.16 -17.00
N ALA A 198 -35.78 5.04 -17.97
CA ALA A 198 -35.14 6.33 -17.81
C ALA A 198 -35.94 7.22 -16.84
N ALA A 199 -35.23 8.10 -16.13
CA ALA A 199 -35.86 9.09 -15.27
C ALA A 199 -36.90 9.92 -16.06
N GLY A 200 -38.11 10.03 -15.52
CA GLY A 200 -39.22 10.76 -16.14
C GLY A 200 -40.10 9.96 -17.12
N ASP A 201 -39.70 8.74 -17.50
CA ASP A 201 -40.51 7.86 -18.37
C ASP A 201 -41.52 7.01 -17.58
N ALA A 202 -41.41 6.97 -16.25
CA ALA A 202 -42.34 6.30 -15.34
C ALA A 202 -43.80 6.69 -15.63
N GLY A 203 -44.66 5.69 -15.83
CA GLY A 203 -46.07 5.89 -16.18
C GLY A 203 -46.35 6.41 -17.60
N GLN A 204 -45.32 6.75 -18.39
CA GLN A 204 -45.46 7.14 -19.80
C GLN A 204 -45.18 5.96 -20.75
N VAL A 205 -44.32 5.02 -20.33
CA VAL A 205 -43.89 3.88 -21.12
C VAL A 205 -44.57 2.62 -20.63
N ASP A 206 -45.34 1.97 -21.51
CA ASP A 206 -45.91 0.65 -21.25
C ASP A 206 -44.92 -0.42 -21.73
N LEU A 207 -44.16 -0.98 -20.80
CA LEU A 207 -43.19 -2.07 -21.03
C LEU A 207 -43.85 -3.33 -21.57
N THR A 208 -45.16 -3.53 -21.38
CA THR A 208 -45.88 -4.71 -21.87
C THR A 208 -46.20 -4.66 -23.35
N LYS A 209 -46.17 -3.45 -23.92
CA LYS A 209 -46.41 -3.17 -25.33
C LYS A 209 -45.16 -2.70 -26.05
N SER A 210 -44.11 -2.36 -25.31
CA SER A 210 -42.85 -1.83 -25.82
C SER A 210 -41.76 -2.86 -25.59
N ASP A 211 -41.20 -3.39 -26.67
CA ASP A 211 -39.97 -4.19 -26.63
C ASP A 211 -38.88 -3.41 -25.86
N TYR A 212 -38.41 -3.96 -24.73
CA TYR A 212 -37.46 -3.32 -23.83
C TYR A 212 -36.12 -3.06 -24.53
N VAL A 213 -35.73 -3.94 -25.45
CA VAL A 213 -34.52 -3.77 -26.27
C VAL A 213 -34.65 -2.52 -27.14
N ASN A 214 -35.82 -2.29 -27.75
CA ASN A 214 -36.08 -1.10 -28.56
C ASN A 214 -36.19 0.16 -27.71
N TYR A 215 -36.76 0.04 -26.51
CA TYR A 215 -36.76 1.12 -25.53
C TYR A 215 -35.33 1.55 -25.16
N ALA A 216 -34.46 0.59 -24.81
CA ALA A 216 -33.07 0.86 -24.47
C ALA A 216 -32.30 1.49 -25.65
N LYS A 217 -32.47 0.97 -26.88
CA LYS A 217 -31.89 1.58 -28.09
C LYS A 217 -32.31 3.03 -28.29
N LYS A 218 -33.59 3.32 -28.09
CA LYS A 218 -34.16 4.66 -28.31
C LYS A 218 -33.63 5.68 -27.29
N ASN A 219 -33.50 5.30 -26.02
CA ASN A 219 -33.19 6.23 -24.94
C ASN A 219 -31.71 6.26 -24.55
N PHE A 220 -30.96 5.18 -24.79
CA PHE A 220 -29.56 5.06 -24.34
C PHE A 220 -28.60 4.65 -25.47
N GLY A 221 -29.07 4.47 -26.71
CA GLY A 221 -28.24 4.03 -27.84
C GLY A 221 -27.54 5.16 -28.61
N ALA A 222 -27.68 6.41 -28.19
CA ALA A 222 -27.10 7.55 -28.87
C ALA A 222 -25.57 7.60 -28.73
N THR A 223 -24.89 8.19 -29.71
CA THR A 223 -23.51 8.64 -29.51
C THR A 223 -23.51 9.86 -28.61
N VAL A 224 -22.75 9.78 -27.53
CA VAL A 224 -22.63 10.85 -26.53
C VAL A 224 -21.20 11.38 -26.48
N PHE A 225 -21.08 12.63 -26.05
CA PHE A 225 -19.81 13.26 -25.71
C PHE A 225 -19.92 13.76 -24.27
N ASN A 226 -19.12 13.18 -23.39
CA ASN A 226 -19.09 13.51 -21.98
C ASN A 226 -17.70 14.00 -21.57
N TYR A 227 -17.63 14.72 -20.47
CA TYR A 227 -16.37 15.09 -19.86
C TYR A 227 -16.41 15.00 -18.34
N ASP A 228 -15.21 14.82 -17.78
CA ASP A 228 -14.93 14.98 -16.36
C ASP A 228 -13.68 15.85 -16.22
N THR A 229 -13.70 16.79 -15.29
CA THR A 229 -12.53 17.60 -14.93
C THR A 229 -12.39 17.59 -13.43
N GLN A 230 -11.23 17.14 -12.96
CA GLN A 230 -10.87 17.01 -11.56
C GLN A 230 -9.66 17.90 -11.26
N MET A 231 -9.76 18.69 -10.21
CA MET A 231 -8.71 19.55 -9.67
C MET A 231 -8.47 19.17 -8.22
N ILE A 232 -7.28 18.64 -7.92
CA ILE A 232 -6.90 18.19 -6.58
C ILE A 232 -5.90 19.18 -5.99
N LEU A 233 -6.29 19.82 -4.89
CA LEU A 233 -5.45 20.68 -4.09
C LEU A 233 -4.84 19.84 -2.95
N ASN A 234 -3.56 19.53 -3.08
CA ASN A 234 -2.77 18.78 -2.12
C ASN A 234 -1.98 19.73 -1.23
N THR A 235 -2.46 19.99 -0.02
CA THR A 235 -1.87 20.96 0.92
C THR A 235 -1.25 20.28 2.13
N SER A 236 0.05 20.49 2.34
CA SER A 236 0.77 20.01 3.53
C SER A 236 1.13 21.17 4.45
N PHE A 237 0.94 21.02 5.76
CA PHE A 237 1.26 22.04 6.77
C PHE A 237 2.54 21.73 7.55
N THR A 238 2.91 20.45 7.64
CA THR A 238 4.06 19.93 8.42
C THR A 238 5.09 19.20 7.56
N GLY A 239 4.78 18.93 6.30
CA GLY A 239 5.60 18.12 5.39
C GLY A 239 5.32 16.61 5.48
N LYS A 240 4.54 16.18 6.48
CA LYS A 240 4.16 14.78 6.72
C LYS A 240 2.66 14.54 6.63
N ASP A 241 1.87 15.61 6.67
CA ASP A 241 0.42 15.59 6.63
C ASP A 241 -0.10 16.08 5.28
N LEU A 242 -1.35 15.74 4.97
CA LEU A 242 -1.96 16.12 3.71
C LEU A 242 -3.44 16.43 3.90
N LEU A 243 -3.81 17.67 3.58
CA LEU A 243 -5.19 18.07 3.31
C LEU A 243 -5.43 17.95 1.80
N THR A 244 -6.35 17.06 1.44
CA THR A 244 -6.81 16.85 0.07
C THR A 244 -8.14 17.56 -0.12
N THR A 245 -8.24 18.44 -1.11
CA THR A 245 -9.51 19.02 -1.57
C THR A 245 -9.68 18.78 -3.05
N THR A 246 -10.71 18.04 -3.43
CA THR A 246 -11.03 17.73 -4.82
C THR A 246 -12.20 18.59 -5.27
N ILE A 247 -11.98 19.36 -6.33
CA ILE A 247 -13.02 20.13 -7.03
C ILE A 247 -13.26 19.43 -8.36
N ARG A 248 -14.52 19.17 -8.70
CA ARG A 248 -14.89 18.39 -9.87
C ARG A 248 -16.01 19.05 -10.67
N SER A 249 -16.06 18.75 -11.96
CA SER A 249 -17.17 19.11 -12.86
C SER A 249 -17.28 18.06 -13.96
N GLY A 250 -18.51 17.65 -14.26
CA GLY A 250 -18.80 16.67 -15.30
C GLY A 250 -20.26 16.70 -15.73
N ASN A 251 -20.60 15.90 -16.75
CA ASN A 251 -21.92 15.91 -17.38
C ASN A 251 -22.44 14.51 -17.73
N PHE A 252 -22.09 13.51 -16.91
CA PHE A 252 -22.42 12.11 -17.20
C PHE A 252 -23.83 11.69 -16.80
N GLY A 253 -24.53 12.42 -15.93
CA GLY A 253 -25.72 11.93 -15.21
C GLY A 253 -26.85 11.44 -16.12
N SER A 254 -27.18 12.20 -17.17
CA SER A 254 -28.21 11.82 -18.15
C SER A 254 -27.68 11.00 -19.35
N SER A 255 -26.45 10.47 -19.28
CA SER A 255 -25.81 9.76 -20.38
C SER A 255 -25.89 8.24 -20.23
N SER A 256 -25.75 7.52 -21.34
CA SER A 256 -25.64 6.05 -21.35
C SER A 256 -24.36 5.49 -20.71
N PHE A 257 -23.48 6.38 -20.23
CA PHE A 257 -22.23 6.08 -19.54
C PHE A 257 -22.23 6.59 -18.10
N GLY A 258 -23.32 7.21 -17.65
CA GLY A 258 -23.59 7.56 -16.24
C GLY A 258 -24.44 6.52 -15.52
N GLY A 259 -24.72 5.37 -16.14
CA GLY A 259 -25.51 4.28 -15.53
C GLY A 259 -26.88 4.03 -16.16
N GLY A 260 -27.15 4.53 -17.37
CA GLY A 260 -28.40 4.25 -18.11
C GLY A 260 -28.21 3.20 -19.22
N PRO A 261 -29.07 2.16 -19.35
CA PRO A 261 -30.26 1.86 -18.53
C PRO A 261 -29.94 1.11 -17.22
N THR A 262 -28.70 0.68 -17.03
CA THR A 262 -28.27 -0.04 -15.81
C THR A 262 -27.01 0.60 -15.25
N THR A 263 -26.91 0.66 -13.93
CA THR A 263 -25.74 1.21 -13.22
C THR A 263 -24.43 0.50 -13.55
N LEU A 264 -24.51 -0.71 -14.12
CA LEU A 264 -23.34 -1.45 -14.61
C LEU A 264 -22.65 -0.80 -15.82
N SER A 265 -23.31 0.15 -16.49
CA SER A 265 -22.75 0.91 -17.60
C SER A 265 -22.04 2.20 -17.17
N THR A 266 -22.01 2.49 -15.87
CA THR A 266 -21.30 3.66 -15.33
C THR A 266 -19.80 3.53 -15.57
N LEU A 267 -19.22 4.57 -16.18
CA LEU A 267 -17.78 4.65 -16.35
C LEU A 267 -17.09 5.10 -15.06
N GLU A 268 -15.86 4.67 -14.83
CA GLU A 268 -15.08 5.07 -13.65
C GLU A 268 -14.90 6.60 -13.56
N VAL A 269 -14.71 7.26 -14.71
CA VAL A 269 -14.60 8.73 -14.80
C VAL A 269 -15.95 9.45 -14.74
N ALA A 270 -17.08 8.74 -14.68
CA ALA A 270 -18.39 9.36 -14.73
C ALA A 270 -18.62 10.24 -13.50
N SER A 271 -18.99 11.50 -13.73
CA SER A 271 -19.31 12.46 -12.68
C SER A 271 -20.36 13.46 -13.15
N GLU A 272 -21.17 13.91 -12.19
CA GLU A 272 -22.11 15.01 -12.33
C GLU A 272 -22.45 15.52 -10.93
N SER A 273 -22.73 16.81 -10.79
CA SER A 273 -23.18 17.37 -9.52
C SER A 273 -24.69 17.15 -9.32
N GLU A 274 -25.18 17.26 -8.09
CA GLU A 274 -26.63 17.32 -7.82
C GLU A 274 -27.32 18.51 -8.51
N GLY A 275 -26.60 19.61 -8.75
CA GLY A 275 -27.11 20.77 -9.50
C GLY A 275 -27.33 20.49 -10.98
N GLY A 276 -26.77 19.39 -11.48
CA GLY A 276 -26.86 18.93 -12.85
C GLY A 276 -25.53 19.03 -13.61
N PRO A 277 -25.59 18.91 -14.95
CA PRO A 277 -24.41 18.80 -15.80
C PRO A 277 -23.62 20.11 -15.87
N ASN A 278 -22.30 19.99 -15.89
CA ASN A 278 -21.32 21.09 -16.02
C ASN A 278 -21.19 22.02 -14.82
N ASP A 279 -21.90 21.75 -13.73
CA ASP A 279 -21.73 22.47 -12.48
C ASP A 279 -20.41 22.07 -11.81
N VAL A 280 -19.88 22.99 -10.99
CA VAL A 280 -18.64 22.80 -10.24
C VAL A 280 -18.98 22.53 -8.79
N PHE A 281 -18.44 21.46 -8.24
CA PHE A 281 -18.72 21.03 -6.86
C PHE A 281 -17.45 20.56 -6.14
N ILE A 282 -17.52 20.54 -4.81
CA ILE A 282 -16.49 19.94 -3.97
C ILE A 282 -16.79 18.44 -3.88
N ASP A 283 -15.97 17.65 -4.54
CA ASP A 283 -16.09 16.20 -4.60
C ASP A 283 -15.58 15.56 -3.31
N LYS A 284 -14.42 16.01 -2.80
CA LYS A 284 -13.80 15.46 -1.58
C LYS A 284 -13.11 16.55 -0.76
N ILE A 285 -13.15 16.42 0.56
CA ILE A 285 -12.36 17.23 1.50
C ILE A 285 -12.02 16.43 2.76
N PHE A 286 -10.74 16.07 2.88
CA PHE A 286 -10.25 15.27 4.00
C PHE A 286 -8.77 15.51 4.30
N TYR A 287 -8.40 15.21 5.53
CA TYR A 287 -7.06 15.38 6.06
C TYR A 287 -6.53 14.05 6.57
N ASN A 288 -5.27 13.74 6.26
CA ASN A 288 -4.55 12.61 6.82
C ASN A 288 -3.21 13.03 7.41
N THR A 289 -2.81 12.36 8.48
CA THR A 289 -1.57 12.66 9.20
C THR A 289 -1.01 11.40 9.86
N PRO A 290 0.32 11.19 9.80
CA PRO A 290 0.95 10.08 10.50
C PRO A 290 0.97 10.32 12.01
N ILE A 291 0.73 9.26 12.79
CA ILE A 291 0.84 9.23 14.24
C ILE A 291 1.96 8.26 14.62
N GLY A 292 3.14 8.80 14.92
CA GLY A 292 4.34 7.97 15.11
C GLY A 292 4.85 7.42 13.79
N GLU A 293 5.41 6.20 13.82
CA GLU A 293 6.04 5.57 12.64
C GLU A 293 5.11 4.62 11.89
N ASP A 294 4.16 3.99 12.60
CA ASP A 294 3.38 2.86 12.07
C ASP A 294 1.90 3.21 11.83
N PHE A 295 1.40 4.38 12.24
CA PHE A 295 -0.03 4.72 12.14
C PHE A 295 -0.30 5.94 11.26
N THR A 296 -1.41 5.92 10.53
CA THR A 296 -1.97 7.07 9.81
C THR A 296 -3.41 7.29 10.22
N PHE A 297 -3.75 8.52 10.58
CA PHE A 297 -5.10 8.92 10.95
C PHE A 297 -5.72 9.75 9.83
N PHE A 298 -7.00 9.50 9.54
CA PHE A 298 -7.79 10.22 8.55
C PHE A 298 -9.00 10.85 9.22
N ILE A 299 -9.36 12.05 8.78
CA ILE A 299 -10.62 12.71 9.13
C ILE A 299 -11.09 13.57 7.96
N GLY A 300 -12.37 13.48 7.61
CA GLY A 300 -12.93 14.24 6.49
C GLY A 300 -14.37 14.64 6.72
N ALA A 301 -14.75 15.79 6.17
CA ALA A 301 -16.16 16.17 6.09
C ALA A 301 -16.84 15.52 4.87
N ASN A 302 -16.05 15.21 3.84
CA ASN A 302 -16.48 14.49 2.65
C ASN A 302 -15.32 13.60 2.17
N VAL A 303 -15.31 12.35 2.59
CA VAL A 303 -14.26 11.35 2.31
C VAL A 303 -14.89 10.02 1.95
N GLY A 304 -14.37 9.34 0.94
CA GLY A 304 -14.82 8.02 0.53
C GLY A 304 -14.26 6.93 1.44
N GLN A 305 -14.98 5.81 1.53
CA GLN A 305 -14.47 4.59 2.13
C GLN A 305 -13.15 4.16 1.46
N ASP A 306 -13.13 4.18 0.14
CA ASP A 306 -12.02 3.80 -0.72
C ASP A 306 -10.78 4.69 -0.57
N ASP A 307 -10.96 5.96 -0.22
CA ASP A 307 -9.85 6.91 0.02
C ASP A 307 -9.08 6.63 1.32
N MET A 308 -9.68 5.92 2.27
CA MET A 308 -9.13 5.72 3.62
C MET A 308 -8.60 4.30 3.86
N LEU A 309 -8.72 3.40 2.88
CA LEU A 309 -8.22 2.03 3.04
C LEU A 309 -6.69 2.02 3.08
N PRO A 310 -6.07 1.19 3.94
CA PRO A 310 -4.62 1.12 4.04
C PRO A 310 -3.97 0.44 2.83
N ILE A 311 -4.73 -0.37 2.08
CA ILE A 311 -4.24 -1.00 0.86
C ILE A 311 -5.37 -1.20 -0.16
N TRP A 312 -5.05 -0.95 -1.43
CA TRP A 312 -5.87 -1.34 -2.57
C TRP A 312 -5.30 -2.61 -3.23
N PRO A 313 -5.93 -3.78 -3.05
CA PRO A 313 -5.39 -5.07 -3.50
C PRO A 313 -5.65 -5.36 -5.00
N SER A 314 -5.49 -4.35 -5.86
CA SER A 314 -5.50 -4.52 -7.32
C SER A 314 -4.50 -3.59 -7.99
N VAL A 315 -3.99 -4.03 -9.14
CA VAL A 315 -3.14 -3.26 -10.07
C VAL A 315 -3.86 -3.03 -11.41
N TYR A 316 -5.19 -2.98 -11.37
CA TYR A 316 -6.06 -2.76 -12.53
C TYR A 316 -6.99 -1.56 -12.24
N PRO A 317 -6.66 -0.35 -12.72
CA PRO A 317 -5.52 -0.02 -13.56
C PRO A 317 -4.23 0.26 -12.76
N GLN A 318 -3.08 0.03 -13.38
CA GLN A 318 -1.77 0.47 -12.86
C GLN A 318 -1.21 1.65 -13.66
N GLY A 319 -0.58 2.60 -12.96
CA GLY A 319 0.05 3.78 -13.54
C GLY A 319 -0.99 4.81 -14.01
N ASP A 320 -0.72 5.51 -15.11
CA ASP A 320 -1.60 6.53 -15.67
C ASP A 320 -2.73 5.93 -16.55
N ALA A 321 -2.86 4.61 -16.57
CA ALA A 321 -3.99 3.94 -17.20
C ALA A 321 -5.25 4.20 -16.37
N SER A 322 -6.40 4.30 -17.04
CA SER A 322 -7.69 4.33 -16.35
C SER A 322 -8.59 3.24 -16.92
N THR A 323 -9.34 2.59 -16.04
CA THR A 323 -10.35 1.57 -16.37
C THR A 323 -11.53 2.19 -17.09
N VAL A 324 -12.46 1.33 -17.53
CA VAL A 324 -13.60 1.75 -18.32
C VAL A 324 -14.84 1.72 -17.44
N LEU A 325 -15.31 0.52 -17.09
CA LEU A 325 -16.47 0.32 -16.24
C LEU A 325 -16.08 0.39 -14.77
N ASP A 326 -16.84 1.15 -13.99
CA ASP A 326 -16.55 1.35 -12.58
C ASP A 326 -16.79 0.08 -11.74
N VAL A 327 -17.72 -0.78 -12.15
CA VAL A 327 -17.95 -2.09 -11.50
C VAL A 327 -16.71 -2.98 -11.47
N LEU A 328 -15.76 -2.77 -12.39
CA LEU A 328 -14.51 -3.52 -12.50
C LEU A 328 -13.34 -2.81 -11.83
N THR A 329 -13.59 -1.83 -10.95
CA THR A 329 -12.54 -1.13 -10.18
C THR A 329 -12.55 -1.54 -8.71
N LEU A 330 -13.68 -2.01 -8.18
CA LEU A 330 -13.90 -2.28 -6.76
C LEU A 330 -13.42 -3.67 -6.31
N ASN A 331 -12.25 -4.09 -6.80
CA ASN A 331 -11.54 -5.30 -6.39
C ASN A 331 -12.41 -6.57 -6.37
N GLY A 332 -13.38 -6.70 -7.29
CA GLY A 332 -14.31 -7.83 -7.36
C GLY A 332 -15.25 -8.02 -6.16
N ALA A 333 -15.33 -7.04 -5.26
CA ALA A 333 -16.23 -7.08 -4.10
C ALA A 333 -16.88 -5.69 -3.82
N PRO A 334 -17.74 -5.16 -4.71
CA PRO A 334 -18.28 -3.79 -4.65
C PRO A 334 -19.06 -3.43 -3.37
N ALA A 335 -19.66 -4.40 -2.69
CA ALA A 335 -20.35 -4.12 -1.42
C ALA A 335 -19.35 -3.95 -0.25
N ALA A 336 -18.22 -4.66 -0.29
CA ALA A 336 -17.19 -4.58 0.74
C ALA A 336 -16.24 -3.39 0.50
N TYR A 337 -15.78 -3.23 -0.75
CA TYR A 337 -15.13 -2.04 -1.30
C TYR A 337 -16.18 -1.16 -1.96
N ASN A 338 -16.96 -0.41 -1.17
CA ASN A 338 -18.01 0.43 -1.68
C ASN A 338 -17.57 1.89 -1.79
N LYS A 339 -18.41 2.71 -2.43
CA LYS A 339 -18.18 4.14 -2.63
C LYS A 339 -18.97 5.01 -1.66
N ASN A 340 -19.29 4.50 -0.46
CA ASN A 340 -19.93 5.35 0.54
C ASN A 340 -18.99 6.50 0.89
N GLN A 341 -19.51 7.71 0.86
CA GLN A 341 -18.74 8.92 0.97
C GLN A 341 -19.51 9.92 1.84
N GLY A 342 -18.79 10.66 2.68
CA GLY A 342 -19.35 11.71 3.54
C GLY A 342 -18.46 12.00 4.74
N PRO A 343 -19.02 12.43 5.89
CA PRO A 343 -18.23 12.61 7.10
C PRO A 343 -17.62 11.29 7.56
N GLY A 344 -16.29 11.24 7.71
CA GLY A 344 -15.58 10.00 7.95
C GLY A 344 -14.30 10.13 8.75
N VAL A 345 -13.87 9.00 9.32
CA VAL A 345 -12.66 8.85 10.12
C VAL A 345 -12.05 7.47 9.88
N ALA A 346 -10.73 7.39 9.86
CA ALA A 346 -10.02 6.12 9.82
C ALA A 346 -8.73 6.14 10.64
N LEU A 347 -8.30 4.95 11.07
CA LEU A 347 -7.00 4.68 11.62
C LEU A 347 -6.41 3.46 10.94
N ASN A 348 -5.27 3.68 10.29
CA ASN A 348 -4.52 2.66 9.60
C ASN A 348 -3.22 2.37 10.34
N TRP A 349 -2.88 1.10 10.45
CA TRP A 349 -1.61 0.60 10.96
C TRP A 349 -0.87 -0.13 9.85
N GLU A 350 0.42 0.14 9.69
CA GLU A 350 1.29 -0.53 8.74
C GLU A 350 2.63 -0.89 9.38
N LYS A 351 3.08 -2.13 9.19
CA LYS A 351 4.43 -2.56 9.60
C LYS A 351 4.89 -3.80 8.85
N ASN A 352 6.10 -3.75 8.28
CA ASN A 352 6.74 -4.90 7.62
C ASN A 352 5.84 -5.56 6.54
N GLY A 353 5.12 -4.74 5.77
CA GLY A 353 4.19 -5.17 4.72
C GLY A 353 2.80 -5.57 5.22
N TRP A 354 2.57 -5.73 6.52
CA TRP A 354 1.24 -5.92 7.07
C TRP A 354 0.50 -4.59 7.19
N THR A 355 -0.78 -4.59 6.83
CA THR A 355 -1.68 -3.45 6.99
C THR A 355 -2.94 -3.86 7.75
N ILE A 356 -3.42 -2.99 8.64
CA ILE A 356 -4.72 -3.12 9.31
C ILE A 356 -5.40 -1.75 9.30
N GLY A 357 -6.62 -1.68 8.79
CA GLY A 357 -7.41 -0.45 8.73
C GLY A 357 -8.71 -0.59 9.50
N LEU A 358 -9.08 0.46 10.23
CA LEU A 358 -10.38 0.63 10.88
C LEU A 358 -10.96 1.96 10.43
N GLN A 359 -12.18 1.95 9.90
CA GLN A 359 -12.79 3.17 9.38
C GLN A 359 -14.30 3.22 9.54
N TYR A 360 -14.83 4.44 9.51
CA TYR A 360 -16.23 4.77 9.54
C TYR A 360 -16.49 5.93 8.59
N VAL A 361 -17.54 5.82 7.76
CA VAL A 361 -18.05 6.90 6.91
C VAL A 361 -19.56 6.95 7.00
N ALA A 362 -20.14 8.10 7.32
CA ALA A 362 -21.57 8.36 7.17
C ALA A 362 -21.87 8.83 5.75
N ASN A 363 -23.03 8.44 5.19
CA ASN A 363 -23.41 8.85 3.85
C ASN A 363 -23.60 10.37 3.75
N LEU A 364 -23.17 11.00 2.66
CA LEU A 364 -23.14 12.45 2.49
C LEU A 364 -24.53 13.10 2.55
N ASP A 365 -25.59 12.40 2.15
CA ASP A 365 -26.98 12.92 2.18
C ASP A 365 -27.59 12.87 3.59
N LYS A 366 -27.01 12.07 4.50
CA LYS A 366 -27.54 11.84 5.85
C LYS A 366 -26.61 12.39 6.94
N GLY A 367 -25.31 12.20 6.81
CA GLY A 367 -24.28 12.54 7.79
C GLY A 367 -24.29 14.00 8.27
N PRO A 368 -24.47 15.00 7.38
CA PRO A 368 -24.59 16.41 7.76
C PRO A 368 -25.90 16.79 8.48
N ASP A 369 -26.94 15.94 8.48
CA ASP A 369 -28.21 16.27 9.14
C ASP A 369 -28.05 16.27 10.68
N SER A 370 -28.38 17.41 11.30
CA SER A 370 -28.31 17.58 12.75
C SER A 370 -29.41 16.85 13.53
N ASN A 371 -30.42 16.31 12.85
CA ASN A 371 -31.50 15.53 13.46
C ASN A 371 -31.13 14.04 13.50
N PRO A 372 -30.91 13.44 14.68
CA PRO A 372 -30.51 12.03 14.79
C PRO A 372 -31.60 11.03 14.32
N GLN A 373 -32.83 11.50 14.12
CA GLN A 373 -33.92 10.69 13.54
C GLN A 373 -33.90 10.68 12.00
N LYS A 374 -33.02 11.45 11.36
CA LYS A 374 -32.92 11.58 9.90
C LYS A 374 -31.52 11.30 9.36
N GLY A 375 -30.51 11.47 10.20
CA GLY A 375 -29.11 11.33 9.81
C GLY A 375 -28.16 11.59 10.97
N GLY A 376 -27.05 12.25 10.69
CA GLY A 376 -25.97 12.49 11.64
C GLY A 376 -24.86 11.45 11.56
N ILE A 377 -23.90 11.55 12.47
CA ILE A 377 -22.76 10.62 12.59
C ILE A 377 -23.04 9.64 13.73
N ALA A 378 -22.76 8.35 13.49
CA ALA A 378 -22.94 7.24 14.42
C ALA A 378 -24.38 7.11 14.94
N THR A 379 -25.36 7.34 14.07
CA THR A 379 -26.78 7.13 14.32
C THR A 379 -27.30 5.96 13.49
N ASP A 380 -28.49 5.46 13.81
CA ASP A 380 -29.14 4.39 13.05
C ASP A 380 -29.60 4.88 11.65
N ASN A 381 -29.72 6.20 11.46
CA ASN A 381 -30.17 6.82 10.21
C ASN A 381 -29.00 7.39 9.36
N SER A 382 -27.75 7.09 9.73
CA SER A 382 -26.59 7.69 9.08
C SER A 382 -26.23 7.06 7.72
N ALA A 383 -26.91 5.96 7.34
CA ALA A 383 -26.57 5.13 6.19
C ALA A 383 -25.06 4.83 6.12
N ALA A 384 -24.44 4.64 7.29
CA ALA A 384 -23.00 4.59 7.41
C ALA A 384 -22.42 3.23 7.04
N THR A 385 -21.14 3.26 6.73
CA THR A 385 -20.33 2.07 6.54
C THR A 385 -19.20 2.04 7.56
N GLY A 386 -19.15 0.96 8.34
CA GLY A 386 -18.02 0.64 9.21
C GLY A 386 -17.19 -0.48 8.59
N THR A 387 -15.88 -0.30 8.47
CA THR A 387 -15.02 -1.24 7.74
C THR A 387 -13.77 -1.62 8.52
N VAL A 388 -13.39 -2.88 8.41
CA VAL A 388 -12.11 -3.43 8.86
C VAL A 388 -11.42 -4.09 7.67
N GLN A 389 -10.16 -3.75 7.43
CA GLN A 389 -9.35 -4.39 6.41
C GLN A 389 -8.06 -4.93 7.04
N ILE A 390 -7.65 -6.13 6.64
CA ILE A 390 -6.32 -6.68 6.91
C ILE A 390 -5.66 -7.07 5.60
N GLY A 391 -4.43 -6.61 5.40
CA GLY A 391 -3.68 -6.86 4.18
C GLY A 391 -2.24 -7.24 4.45
N TYR A 392 -1.64 -7.88 3.44
CA TYR A 392 -0.21 -8.05 3.35
C TYR A 392 0.25 -7.66 1.94
N GLN A 393 1.27 -6.83 1.87
CA GLN A 393 1.88 -6.37 0.63
C GLN A 393 3.37 -6.67 0.59
N SER A 394 3.81 -7.12 -0.57
CA SER A 394 5.21 -7.27 -0.95
C SER A 394 5.46 -6.53 -2.27
N GLU A 395 6.66 -6.62 -2.84
CA GLU A 395 7.05 -5.89 -4.05
C GLU A 395 6.21 -6.29 -5.29
N GLN A 396 5.86 -7.57 -5.39
CA GLN A 396 5.20 -8.13 -6.58
C GLN A 396 3.74 -8.52 -6.36
N TRP A 397 3.26 -8.55 -5.11
CA TRP A 397 1.93 -9.07 -4.83
C TRP A 397 1.37 -8.45 -3.57
N ALA A 398 0.05 -8.40 -3.50
CA ALA A 398 -0.67 -8.12 -2.28
C ALA A 398 -1.90 -9.00 -2.17
N ILE A 399 -2.34 -9.21 -0.93
CA ILE A 399 -3.63 -9.82 -0.62
C ILE A 399 -4.28 -9.02 0.51
N ALA A 400 -5.58 -8.81 0.43
CA ALA A 400 -6.34 -8.19 1.51
C ALA A 400 -7.70 -8.86 1.69
N ALA A 401 -8.06 -9.05 2.95
CA ALA A 401 -9.41 -9.39 3.36
C ALA A 401 -10.06 -8.15 3.96
N ILE A 402 -11.30 -7.89 3.59
CA ILE A 402 -12.08 -6.75 4.03
C ILE A 402 -13.44 -7.21 4.56
N TYR A 403 -13.90 -6.56 5.60
CA TYR A 403 -15.26 -6.68 6.11
C TYR A 403 -15.86 -5.29 6.26
N SER A 404 -17.04 -5.08 5.68
CA SER A 404 -17.80 -3.84 5.77
C SER A 404 -19.21 -4.14 6.27
N TYR A 405 -19.60 -3.46 7.35
CA TYR A 405 -20.99 -3.37 7.76
C TYR A 405 -21.60 -2.11 7.15
N VAL A 406 -22.61 -2.28 6.31
CA VAL A 406 -23.32 -1.19 5.63
C VAL A 406 -24.70 -1.07 6.27
N GLN A 407 -24.99 0.05 6.90
CA GLN A 407 -26.28 0.27 7.59
C GLN A 407 -27.47 0.29 6.65
N ASP A 408 -27.26 0.73 5.40
CA ASP A 408 -28.30 0.92 4.39
C ASP A 408 -27.84 0.27 3.09
N ALA A 409 -28.59 -0.73 2.60
CA ALA A 409 -28.23 -1.48 1.40
C ALA A 409 -28.20 -0.62 0.12
N SER A 410 -28.91 0.51 0.06
CA SER A 410 -28.94 1.41 -1.10
C SER A 410 -27.55 1.96 -1.49
N VAL A 411 -26.63 1.99 -0.53
CA VAL A 411 -25.24 2.42 -0.71
C VAL A 411 -24.41 1.41 -1.51
N VAL A 412 -24.86 0.15 -1.62
CA VAL A 412 -24.12 -0.89 -2.35
C VAL A 412 -24.13 -0.58 -3.85
N PRO A 413 -22.96 -0.27 -4.45
CA PRO A 413 -22.89 0.16 -5.83
C PRO A 413 -22.91 -1.03 -6.79
N TYR A 414 -23.21 -0.74 -8.06
CA TYR A 414 -22.97 -1.62 -9.21
C TYR A 414 -23.50 -3.06 -9.04
N SER A 415 -24.78 -3.16 -8.78
CA SER A 415 -25.52 -4.43 -8.72
C SER A 415 -26.28 -4.67 -10.02
N THR A 416 -26.71 -5.91 -10.28
CA THR A 416 -27.75 -6.16 -11.29
C THR A 416 -28.99 -5.31 -10.97
N SER A 417 -29.77 -4.92 -11.98
CA SER A 417 -30.99 -4.14 -11.71
C SER A 417 -31.93 -4.87 -10.74
N PHE A 418 -32.02 -6.21 -10.81
CA PHE A 418 -32.77 -7.00 -9.84
C PHE A 418 -32.27 -6.85 -8.40
N THR A 419 -30.96 -7.00 -8.18
CA THR A 419 -30.38 -6.87 -6.83
C THR A 419 -30.50 -5.43 -6.33
N GLN A 420 -30.29 -4.46 -7.22
CA GLN A 420 -30.48 -3.04 -6.92
C GLN A 420 -31.92 -2.72 -6.52
N LEU A 421 -32.92 -3.28 -7.21
CA LEU A 421 -34.33 -3.14 -6.83
C LEU A 421 -34.55 -3.56 -5.38
N SER A 422 -33.98 -4.69 -4.94
CA SER A 422 -34.12 -5.15 -3.56
C SER A 422 -33.44 -4.21 -2.55
N TYR A 423 -32.30 -3.62 -2.91
CA TYR A 423 -31.51 -2.75 -2.02
C TYR A 423 -32.05 -1.32 -1.91
N LEU A 424 -32.79 -0.84 -2.92
CA LEU A 424 -33.38 0.51 -2.92
C LEU A 424 -34.74 0.60 -2.21
N GLN A 425 -35.33 -0.53 -1.78
CA GLN A 425 -36.62 -0.50 -1.09
C GLN A 425 -36.48 0.13 0.29
N ASP A 426 -37.42 1.02 0.64
CA ASP A 426 -37.53 1.65 1.96
C ASP A 426 -37.99 0.65 3.04
N ILE A 427 -37.08 -0.27 3.36
CA ILE A 427 -37.18 -1.21 4.45
C ILE A 427 -35.89 -1.16 5.27
N ASP A 428 -35.99 -1.40 6.56
CA ASP A 428 -34.83 -1.42 7.45
C ASP A 428 -33.95 -2.64 7.13
N GLN A 429 -32.90 -2.41 6.34
CA GLN A 429 -32.00 -3.46 5.87
C GLN A 429 -30.54 -3.04 5.91
N SER A 430 -29.71 -3.91 6.47
CA SER A 430 -28.26 -3.75 6.55
C SER A 430 -27.53 -4.87 5.82
N VAL A 431 -26.31 -4.60 5.36
CA VAL A 431 -25.49 -5.57 4.61
C VAL A 431 -24.19 -5.83 5.34
N ASN A 432 -23.91 -7.11 5.59
CA ASN A 432 -22.60 -7.56 6.03
C ASN A 432 -21.85 -8.05 4.80
N ALA A 433 -20.82 -7.32 4.38
CA ALA A 433 -20.08 -7.58 3.16
C ALA A 433 -18.66 -8.04 3.49
N PHE A 434 -18.28 -9.21 2.98
CA PHE A 434 -16.92 -9.73 3.05
C PHE A 434 -16.28 -9.73 1.66
N GLY A 435 -15.03 -9.33 1.57
CA GLY A 435 -14.25 -9.36 0.34
C GLY A 435 -12.87 -9.98 0.55
N LEU A 436 -12.41 -10.73 -0.44
CA LEU A 436 -11.04 -11.23 -0.52
C LEU A 436 -10.49 -10.93 -1.91
N SER A 437 -9.41 -10.16 -1.96
CA SER A 437 -8.84 -9.69 -3.21
C SER A 437 -7.32 -9.69 -3.14
N GLY A 438 -6.68 -9.78 -4.30
CA GLY A 438 -5.24 -9.73 -4.39
C GLY A 438 -4.75 -9.60 -5.81
N TYR A 439 -3.47 -9.27 -5.94
CA TYR A 439 -2.82 -9.17 -7.22
C TYR A 439 -1.44 -9.79 -7.21
N TRP A 440 -0.94 -10.08 -8.41
CA TRP A 440 0.45 -10.35 -8.68
C TRP A 440 0.89 -9.58 -9.93
N GLN A 441 2.10 -9.02 -9.91
CA GLN A 441 2.70 -8.32 -11.04
C GLN A 441 4.15 -8.77 -11.30
N PRO A 442 4.59 -8.83 -12.57
CA PRO A 442 5.98 -9.10 -12.90
C PRO A 442 6.88 -7.92 -12.52
N ILE A 443 8.15 -8.19 -12.17
CA ILE A 443 9.16 -7.15 -11.83
C ILE A 443 9.45 -6.24 -13.03
N SER A 444 9.34 -6.77 -14.24
CA SER A 444 9.65 -6.08 -15.48
C SER A 444 8.53 -6.29 -16.48
N SER A 445 8.24 -5.25 -17.27
CA SER A 445 7.29 -5.33 -18.37
C SER A 445 7.69 -6.41 -19.38
N GLY A 446 6.68 -7.05 -19.97
CA GLY A 446 6.88 -8.18 -20.87
C GLY A 446 5.56 -8.82 -21.29
N PHE A 447 5.63 -10.07 -21.77
CA PHE A 447 4.46 -10.78 -22.28
C PHE A 447 3.49 -11.24 -21.16
N ILE A 448 4.00 -11.45 -19.96
CA ILE A 448 3.19 -11.87 -18.81
C ILE A 448 2.50 -10.64 -18.24
N PRO A 449 1.15 -10.60 -18.16
CA PRO A 449 0.44 -9.49 -17.56
C PRO A 449 0.55 -9.52 -16.03
N ALA A 450 0.32 -8.36 -15.41
CA ALA A 450 -0.14 -8.30 -14.04
C ALA A 450 -1.57 -8.84 -13.95
N ILE A 451 -1.88 -9.53 -12.85
CA ILE A 451 -3.15 -10.21 -12.63
C ILE A 451 -3.74 -9.69 -11.33
N SER A 452 -5.00 -9.23 -11.34
CA SER A 452 -5.77 -9.00 -10.11
C SER A 452 -6.98 -9.91 -10.08
N VAL A 453 -7.32 -10.38 -8.89
CA VAL A 453 -8.51 -11.20 -8.64
C VAL A 453 -9.22 -10.71 -7.39
N GLY A 454 -10.52 -10.86 -7.37
CA GLY A 454 -11.34 -10.47 -6.25
C GLY A 454 -12.65 -11.22 -6.19
N TRP A 455 -13.13 -11.47 -4.99
CA TRP A 455 -14.43 -12.08 -4.74
C TRP A 455 -15.06 -11.47 -3.49
N GLY A 456 -16.37 -11.22 -3.56
CA GLY A 456 -17.17 -10.71 -2.47
C GLY A 456 -18.40 -11.55 -2.22
N ILE A 457 -18.79 -11.68 -0.95
CA ILE A 457 -20.04 -12.28 -0.50
C ILE A 457 -20.70 -11.40 0.55
N ASN A 458 -22.00 -11.21 0.42
CA ASN A 458 -22.77 -10.29 1.23
C ASN A 458 -24.02 -10.98 1.77
N THR A 459 -24.35 -10.72 3.03
CA THR A 459 -25.60 -11.16 3.64
C THR A 459 -26.40 -9.94 4.08
N THR A 460 -27.65 -9.87 3.63
CA THR A 460 -28.58 -8.81 3.98
C THR A 460 -29.42 -9.22 5.19
N ASN A 461 -29.42 -8.37 6.22
CA ASN A 461 -30.27 -8.49 7.38
C ASN A 461 -31.45 -7.55 7.22
N PHE A 462 -32.64 -8.00 7.61
CA PHE A 462 -33.87 -7.22 7.60
C PHE A 462 -34.35 -7.05 9.03
N ASP A 463 -34.42 -5.81 9.52
CA ASP A 463 -34.80 -5.50 10.89
C ASP A 463 -36.33 -5.25 11.00
N GLY A 464 -36.91 -5.64 12.14
CA GLY A 464 -38.29 -5.30 12.51
C GLY A 464 -39.43 -6.03 11.76
N ASN A 465 -39.20 -6.64 10.60
CA ASN A 465 -40.20 -7.41 9.84
C ASN A 465 -39.66 -8.79 9.44
N SER A 466 -40.56 -9.76 9.21
CA SER A 466 -40.16 -10.95 8.44
C SER A 466 -39.67 -10.48 7.08
N ALA A 467 -38.44 -10.83 6.71
CA ALA A 467 -37.88 -10.47 5.43
C ALA A 467 -38.86 -10.83 4.30
N PRO A 468 -39.26 -9.87 3.44
CA PRO A 468 -40.27 -10.16 2.44
C PRO A 468 -39.80 -11.26 1.48
N ASP A 469 -40.73 -12.11 1.05
CA ASP A 469 -40.41 -13.18 0.12
C ASP A 469 -39.89 -12.60 -1.20
N GLY A 470 -38.78 -13.15 -1.68
CA GLY A 470 -38.12 -12.70 -2.90
C GLY A 470 -37.18 -11.51 -2.73
N TYR A 471 -36.90 -11.02 -1.53
CA TYR A 471 -35.85 -10.01 -1.37
C TYR A 471 -34.47 -10.69 -1.32
N VAL A 472 -33.42 -9.96 -1.71
CA VAL A 472 -32.06 -10.48 -1.78
C VAL A 472 -31.53 -10.67 -0.36
N SER A 473 -31.30 -11.93 0.03
CA SER A 473 -30.75 -12.29 1.34
C SER A 473 -29.25 -12.56 1.28
N THR A 474 -28.77 -13.11 0.16
CA THR A 474 -27.35 -13.29 -0.12
C THR A 474 -27.04 -12.78 -1.53
N SER A 475 -25.95 -12.02 -1.67
CA SER A 475 -25.40 -11.62 -2.96
C SER A 475 -23.90 -11.89 -3.03
N GLN A 476 -23.38 -12.03 -4.24
CA GLN A 476 -21.96 -12.26 -4.51
C GLN A 476 -21.48 -11.41 -5.67
N SER A 477 -20.17 -11.28 -5.79
CA SER A 477 -19.49 -10.63 -6.92
C SER A 477 -18.09 -11.21 -7.06
N TRP A 478 -17.52 -11.11 -8.25
CA TRP A 478 -16.10 -11.43 -8.45
C TRP A 478 -15.57 -10.77 -9.70
N GLN A 479 -14.24 -10.66 -9.76
CA GLN A 479 -13.54 -10.12 -10.91
C GLN A 479 -12.19 -10.82 -11.10
N VAL A 480 -11.80 -10.95 -12.36
CA VAL A 480 -10.44 -11.24 -12.79
C VAL A 480 -10.02 -10.18 -13.80
N SER A 481 -8.84 -9.61 -13.63
CA SER A 481 -8.31 -8.62 -14.55
C SER A 481 -6.84 -8.86 -14.88
N LEU A 482 -6.47 -8.48 -16.09
CA LEU A 482 -5.15 -8.61 -16.67
C LEU A 482 -4.71 -7.24 -17.17
N GLN A 483 -3.49 -6.83 -16.84
CA GLN A 483 -2.88 -5.62 -17.39
C GLN A 483 -1.48 -5.87 -17.92
N TRP A 484 -1.22 -5.40 -19.13
CA TRP A 484 0.11 -5.37 -19.73
C TRP A 484 0.67 -3.94 -19.69
N GLN A 485 1.87 -3.81 -19.15
CA GLN A 485 2.71 -2.62 -19.29
C GLN A 485 3.55 -2.73 -20.57
N ASP A 486 3.82 -1.61 -21.23
CA ASP A 486 4.55 -1.54 -22.52
C ASP A 486 3.96 -2.46 -23.61
N ALA A 487 2.63 -2.52 -23.69
CA ALA A 487 1.90 -3.40 -24.59
C ALA A 487 2.09 -2.96 -26.05
N PHE A 488 2.81 -3.77 -26.84
CA PHE A 488 3.20 -3.54 -28.25
C PHE A 488 4.12 -2.34 -28.51
N VAL A 489 3.95 -1.25 -27.77
CA VAL A 489 4.73 -0.01 -27.84
C VAL A 489 5.06 0.40 -26.41
N LYS A 490 6.32 0.81 -26.19
CA LYS A 490 6.78 1.29 -24.88
C LYS A 490 5.98 2.52 -24.43
N GLY A 491 5.56 2.54 -23.17
CA GLY A 491 4.71 3.56 -22.58
C GLY A 491 3.21 3.29 -22.72
N ASN A 492 2.80 2.40 -23.63
CA ASN A 492 1.39 2.07 -23.80
C ASN A 492 0.99 0.91 -22.90
N THR A 493 -0.25 0.91 -22.45
CA THR A 493 -0.81 -0.11 -21.57
C THR A 493 -2.04 -0.76 -22.19
N ALA A 494 -2.30 -2.01 -21.85
CA ALA A 494 -3.49 -2.72 -22.30
C ALA A 494 -4.12 -3.44 -21.11
N GLY A 495 -5.45 -3.42 -21.05
CA GLY A 495 -6.20 -4.06 -19.98
C GLY A 495 -7.35 -4.92 -20.51
N LEU A 496 -7.60 -6.01 -19.81
CA LEU A 496 -8.77 -6.87 -19.99
C LEU A 496 -9.31 -7.22 -18.60
N ALA A 497 -10.62 -7.10 -18.40
CA ALA A 497 -11.26 -7.58 -17.20
C ALA A 497 -12.58 -8.29 -17.49
N VAL A 498 -12.88 -9.26 -16.64
CA VAL A 498 -14.15 -9.99 -16.61
C VAL A 498 -14.58 -10.17 -15.17
N GLY A 499 -15.87 -10.04 -14.92
CA GLY A 499 -16.44 -10.31 -13.61
C GLY A 499 -17.94 -10.48 -13.64
N GLN A 500 -18.49 -10.76 -12.46
CA GLN A 500 -19.91 -10.59 -12.20
C GLN A 500 -20.07 -9.44 -11.23
N ALA A 501 -20.87 -8.45 -11.65
CA ALA A 501 -21.36 -7.41 -10.77
C ALA A 501 -22.15 -8.01 -9.61
N THR A 502 -22.39 -7.26 -8.53
CA THR A 502 -23.13 -7.77 -7.36
C THR A 502 -24.48 -8.37 -7.79
N PHE A 503 -24.60 -9.68 -7.62
CA PHE A 503 -25.75 -10.47 -8.06
C PHE A 503 -26.29 -11.33 -6.93
N ALA A 504 -27.60 -11.52 -6.90
CA ALA A 504 -28.30 -12.32 -5.91
C ALA A 504 -27.95 -13.81 -6.10
N THR A 505 -27.64 -14.48 -5.00
CA THR A 505 -27.45 -15.93 -4.96
C THR A 505 -28.47 -16.65 -4.09
N ASP A 506 -29.05 -15.94 -3.12
CA ASP A 506 -30.20 -16.43 -2.34
C ASP A 506 -31.23 -15.32 -2.15
N LEU A 507 -32.48 -15.75 -2.01
CA LEU A 507 -33.63 -14.91 -1.74
C LEU A 507 -34.33 -15.36 -0.47
N THR A 508 -34.94 -14.44 0.26
CA THR A 508 -35.81 -14.79 1.39
C THR A 508 -37.07 -15.50 0.92
N GLY A 509 -37.40 -16.65 1.53
CA GLY A 509 -38.66 -17.37 1.31
C GLY A 509 -38.97 -17.79 -0.14
N SER A 510 -37.98 -17.75 -1.05
CA SER A 510 -38.19 -17.96 -2.49
C SER A 510 -37.21 -18.99 -3.06
N GLU A 511 -37.41 -19.32 -4.34
CA GLU A 511 -36.49 -20.19 -5.08
C GLU A 511 -35.16 -19.47 -5.35
N SER A 512 -34.13 -20.23 -5.70
CA SER A 512 -32.83 -19.65 -6.08
C SER A 512 -33.00 -18.67 -7.26
N PRO A 513 -32.41 -17.47 -7.18
CA PRO A 513 -32.52 -16.46 -8.22
C PRO A 513 -31.73 -16.83 -9.48
N ASP A 514 -32.24 -16.45 -10.65
CA ASP A 514 -31.50 -16.51 -11.93
C ASP A 514 -30.83 -15.15 -12.23
N ASP A 515 -29.95 -14.70 -11.32
CA ASP A 515 -29.37 -13.35 -11.35
C ASP A 515 -27.98 -13.26 -12.01
N GLY A 516 -27.51 -14.38 -12.58
CA GLY A 516 -26.19 -14.47 -13.19
C GLY A 516 -26.00 -13.46 -14.33
N ASN A 517 -24.95 -12.65 -14.23
CA ASN A 517 -24.55 -11.67 -15.24
C ASN A 517 -23.07 -11.84 -15.60
N TYR A 518 -22.58 -11.16 -16.63
CA TYR A 518 -21.15 -10.97 -16.85
C TYR A 518 -20.91 -9.55 -17.36
N ALA A 519 -19.89 -8.90 -16.79
CA ALA A 519 -19.30 -7.68 -17.28
C ALA A 519 -17.91 -7.98 -17.84
N TRP A 520 -17.66 -7.51 -19.06
CA TRP A 520 -16.39 -7.63 -19.75
C TRP A 520 -15.94 -6.25 -20.19
N GLU A 521 -14.66 -5.95 -20.05
CA GLU A 521 -14.07 -4.78 -20.69
C GLU A 521 -12.71 -5.11 -21.30
N GLY A 522 -12.36 -4.36 -22.32
CA GLY A 522 -11.02 -4.33 -22.88
C GLY A 522 -10.67 -2.94 -23.38
N TRP A 523 -9.46 -2.52 -23.10
CA TRP A 523 -8.97 -1.19 -23.45
C TRP A 523 -7.50 -1.22 -23.80
N TYR A 524 -7.08 -0.21 -24.56
CA TYR A 524 -5.69 0.02 -24.90
C TYR A 524 -5.38 1.50 -24.76
N SER A 525 -4.42 1.85 -23.91
CA SER A 525 -4.03 3.22 -23.63
C SER A 525 -2.81 3.61 -24.47
N PHE A 526 -3.00 4.53 -25.42
CA PHE A 526 -1.94 5.12 -26.22
C PHE A 526 -1.42 6.38 -25.52
N GLN A 527 -0.16 6.36 -25.07
CA GLN A 527 0.51 7.56 -24.56
C GLN A 527 0.94 8.44 -25.75
N VAL A 528 0.27 9.57 -25.96
CA VAL A 528 0.55 10.47 -27.09
C VAL A 528 1.71 11.41 -26.74
N THR A 529 1.68 11.96 -25.53
CA THR A 529 2.74 12.76 -24.90
C THR A 529 2.75 12.46 -23.41
N ASP A 530 3.68 13.00 -22.63
CA ASP A 530 3.70 12.84 -21.16
C ASP A 530 2.43 13.36 -20.46
N ASN A 531 1.63 14.19 -21.13
CA ASN A 531 0.44 14.85 -20.57
C ASN A 531 -0.87 14.46 -21.28
N ILE A 532 -0.81 13.65 -22.34
CA ILE A 532 -1.97 13.33 -23.18
C ILE A 532 -2.00 11.83 -23.46
N THR A 533 -3.11 11.21 -23.06
CA THR A 533 -3.35 9.78 -23.25
C THR A 533 -4.67 9.58 -23.99
N VAL A 534 -4.70 8.65 -24.94
CA VAL A 534 -5.90 8.29 -25.71
C VAL A 534 -6.19 6.81 -25.53
N THR A 535 -7.37 6.48 -25.00
CA THR A 535 -7.75 5.12 -24.62
C THR A 535 -9.04 4.71 -25.34
N PRO A 536 -8.96 4.02 -26.49
CA PRO A 536 -10.10 3.27 -27.00
C PRO A 536 -10.43 2.10 -26.08
N ALA A 537 -11.73 1.86 -25.93
CA ALA A 537 -12.27 0.81 -25.08
C ALA A 537 -13.55 0.20 -25.67
N VAL A 538 -13.77 -1.06 -25.33
CA VAL A 538 -15.01 -1.78 -25.58
C VAL A 538 -15.42 -2.50 -24.31
N PHE A 539 -16.71 -2.56 -24.03
CA PHE A 539 -17.24 -3.36 -22.93
C PHE A 539 -18.51 -4.08 -23.34
N TYR A 540 -18.81 -5.19 -22.66
CA TYR A 540 -19.98 -6.01 -22.90
C TYR A 540 -20.62 -6.46 -21.59
N LEU A 541 -21.94 -6.30 -21.51
CA LEU A 541 -22.77 -6.74 -20.40
C LEU A 541 -23.78 -7.77 -20.92
N SER A 542 -23.74 -9.00 -20.39
CA SER A 542 -24.52 -10.11 -20.95
C SER A 542 -25.98 -10.18 -20.49
N ARG A 543 -26.23 -9.85 -19.22
CA ARG A 543 -27.55 -9.87 -18.55
C ARG A 543 -27.57 -8.82 -17.44
N PRO A 544 -27.43 -7.52 -17.77
CA PRO A 544 -27.24 -6.49 -16.74
C PRO A 544 -28.46 -6.31 -15.83
N LEU A 545 -29.64 -6.78 -16.25
CA LEU A 545 -30.85 -6.79 -15.41
C LEU A 545 -30.95 -8.03 -14.50
N GLY A 546 -30.09 -9.03 -14.69
CA GLY A 546 -30.08 -10.25 -13.87
C GLY A 546 -31.38 -11.07 -13.96
N GLN A 547 -32.02 -11.35 -12.82
CA GLN A 547 -33.27 -12.13 -12.73
C GLN A 547 -34.46 -11.47 -13.44
N LEU A 548 -34.39 -10.15 -13.68
CA LEU A 548 -35.39 -9.46 -14.49
C LEU A 548 -35.26 -9.78 -15.99
N THR A 549 -34.19 -10.45 -16.43
CA THR A 549 -34.13 -11.08 -17.76
C THR A 549 -34.64 -12.53 -17.63
N PRO A 550 -35.83 -12.88 -18.16
CA PRO A 550 -36.36 -14.23 -18.08
C PRO A 550 -35.41 -15.26 -18.70
N SER A 551 -35.42 -16.49 -18.20
CA SER A 551 -34.46 -17.55 -18.60
C SER A 551 -34.54 -17.96 -20.08
N ASN A 552 -35.64 -17.67 -20.75
CA ASN A 552 -35.86 -17.94 -22.18
C ASN A 552 -35.67 -16.70 -23.08
N GLU A 553 -35.27 -15.57 -22.51
CA GLU A 553 -35.09 -14.29 -23.20
C GLU A 553 -33.67 -13.77 -22.94
N SER A 554 -33.30 -12.73 -23.67
CA SER A 554 -31.97 -12.13 -23.60
C SER A 554 -32.03 -10.61 -23.64
N PHE A 555 -31.14 -9.98 -22.87
CA PHE A 555 -30.89 -8.54 -22.95
C PHE A 555 -29.40 -8.29 -22.71
N THR A 556 -28.73 -7.72 -23.71
CA THR A 556 -27.29 -7.50 -23.70
C THR A 556 -26.96 -6.05 -24.03
N GLN A 557 -25.85 -5.54 -23.53
CA GLN A 557 -25.32 -4.22 -23.88
C GLN A 557 -23.87 -4.34 -24.38
N LEU A 558 -23.57 -3.71 -25.50
CA LEU A 558 -22.22 -3.54 -26.05
C LEU A 558 -21.91 -2.05 -26.12
N GLY A 559 -20.92 -1.60 -25.36
CA GLY A 559 -20.44 -0.22 -25.38
C GLY A 559 -19.10 -0.10 -26.08
N GLY A 560 -18.92 0.97 -26.85
CA GLY A 560 -17.65 1.34 -27.46
C GLY A 560 -17.37 2.81 -27.27
N LEU A 561 -16.15 3.15 -26.86
CA LEU A 561 -15.77 4.53 -26.59
C LEU A 561 -14.29 4.81 -26.86
N LEU A 562 -14.00 6.10 -26.95
CA LEU A 562 -12.66 6.67 -26.97
C LEU A 562 -12.58 7.70 -25.85
N ARG A 563 -11.71 7.47 -24.87
CA ARG A 563 -11.36 8.47 -23.85
C ARG A 563 -10.08 9.19 -24.23
N THR A 564 -10.05 10.51 -24.07
CA THR A 564 -8.82 11.30 -24.12
C THR A 564 -8.62 11.97 -22.78
N THR A 565 -7.48 11.75 -22.14
CA THR A 565 -7.14 12.30 -20.82
C THR A 565 -5.98 13.27 -20.94
N PHE A 566 -6.13 14.43 -20.32
CA PHE A 566 -5.13 15.48 -20.20
C PHE A 566 -4.73 15.61 -18.74
N THR A 567 -3.43 15.62 -18.45
CA THR A 567 -2.87 15.79 -17.11
C THR A 567 -1.96 17.02 -17.11
N PHE A 568 -2.13 17.92 -16.15
CA PHE A 568 -1.41 19.20 -16.09
C PHE A 568 -0.43 19.31 -14.93
#